data_AF-A0A383A3I6-F1
#
_entry.id   AF-A0A383A3I6-F1
#
_cell.length_a   1.000
_cell.length_b   1.000
_cell.length_c   1.000
_cell.angle_alpha   90.00
_cell.angle_beta   90.00
_cell.angle_gamma   90.00
#
_symmetry.space_group_name_H-M   'P 1'
#
loop_
_entity.id
_entity.type
_entity.pdbx_description
1 polymer ?
#
loop_
_entity_poly.entity_id
_entity_poly.type
_entity_poly.pdbx_seq_one_letter_code
_entity_poly.pdbx_strand_id
1 'polypeptide(L)'
;WNRDPISILKKTNSKVLSLERILNKQELQFLNHQKTRYLDILDELLYAEDISEKFFIDNFTFWDEIKFELLGTYKKRISWYLELIFASKFFLKNSKINCVLSLNVMGETEKAILNQIDKTTISVMLEHAFANYTKDISRYDILSNYSLFPDKIAVWGNVQKNYLSEIHGVSDDKIINCGSPRHDSFFKNSNNLPNGKKNVILLCPRPIVEAAARHHTRMYIKYEKILKQIILDLQKFTDKDIVVKLHPGDISHN
;
A
#
# COMPACT_ATOMS: atom_id res chain seq x y z
N TRP A 1 7.42 -8.74 -18.68
CA TRP A 1 7.01 -9.60 -17.56
C TRP A 1 7.44 -11.03 -17.88
N ASN A 2 8.28 -11.65 -17.04
CA ASN A 2 8.75 -13.03 -17.25
C ASN A 2 7.98 -14.03 -16.37
N ARG A 3 8.11 -15.34 -16.63
CA ARG A 3 7.38 -16.40 -15.91
C ARG A 3 8.05 -16.83 -14.61
N ASP A 4 9.15 -16.20 -14.23
CA ASP A 4 9.95 -16.58 -13.06
C ASP A 4 9.15 -16.53 -11.75
N PRO A 5 8.30 -15.51 -11.48
CA PRO A 5 7.48 -15.50 -10.27
C PRO A 5 6.53 -16.71 -10.19
N ILE A 6 5.98 -17.14 -11.32
CA ILE A 6 5.10 -18.33 -11.37
C ILE A 6 5.89 -19.60 -11.05
N SER A 7 7.14 -19.69 -11.51
CA SER A 7 8.04 -20.79 -11.16
C SER A 7 8.30 -20.85 -9.65
N ILE A 8 8.52 -19.69 -9.02
CA ILE A 8 8.73 -19.60 -7.56
C ILE A 8 7.50 -20.13 -6.82
N LEU A 9 6.29 -19.65 -7.16
CA LEU A 9 5.04 -20.11 -6.52
C LEU A 9 4.86 -21.63 -6.61
N LYS A 10 5.20 -22.24 -7.76
CA LYS A 10 5.15 -23.69 -7.94
C LYS A 10 6.18 -24.41 -7.07
N LYS A 11 7.41 -23.90 -6.99
CA LYS A 11 8.49 -24.50 -6.18
C LYS A 11 8.21 -24.44 -4.68
N THR A 12 7.51 -23.41 -4.22
CA THR A 12 7.14 -23.23 -2.80
C THR A 12 5.82 -23.89 -2.43
N ASN A 13 5.21 -24.68 -3.32
CA ASN A 13 3.89 -25.27 -3.14
C ASN A 13 2.82 -24.22 -2.74
N SER A 14 2.97 -23.00 -3.26
CA SER A 14 2.05 -21.90 -2.97
C SER A 14 0.74 -22.12 -3.71
N LYS A 15 -0.37 -21.88 -3.01
CA LYS A 15 -1.71 -21.93 -3.58
C LYS A 15 -2.23 -20.52 -3.78
N VAL A 16 -2.85 -20.27 -4.92
CA VAL A 16 -3.60 -19.03 -5.18
C VAL A 16 -5.04 -19.31 -4.84
N LEU A 17 -5.59 -18.53 -3.91
CA LEU A 17 -7.00 -18.63 -3.55
C LEU A 17 -7.86 -17.81 -4.50
N SER A 18 -8.99 -18.39 -4.90
CA SER A 18 -10.08 -17.69 -5.57
C SER A 18 -11.29 -17.74 -4.64
N LEU A 19 -11.94 -16.60 -4.40
CA LEU A 19 -13.10 -16.49 -3.52
C LEU A 19 -14.22 -17.46 -3.92
N GLU A 20 -14.43 -17.62 -5.22
CA GLU A 20 -15.43 -18.53 -5.80
C GLU A 20 -15.20 -20.00 -5.44
N ARG A 21 -13.96 -20.39 -5.12
CA ARG A 21 -13.55 -21.77 -4.85
C ARG A 21 -13.38 -22.08 -3.37
N ILE A 22 -13.51 -21.07 -2.51
CA ILE A 22 -13.38 -21.23 -1.05
C ILE A 22 -14.66 -21.80 -0.47
N LEU A 23 -15.80 -21.31 -0.95
CA LEU A 23 -17.10 -21.58 -0.35
C LEU A 23 -17.68 -22.91 -0.82
N ASN A 24 -18.16 -23.71 0.13
CA ASN A 24 -18.99 -24.86 -0.19
C ASN A 24 -20.44 -24.44 -0.50
N LYS A 25 -21.27 -25.39 -0.95
CA LYS A 25 -22.65 -25.12 -1.35
C LYS A 25 -23.51 -24.47 -0.25
N GLN A 26 -23.36 -24.89 1.00
CA GLN A 26 -24.12 -24.34 2.13
C GLN A 26 -23.66 -22.91 2.46
N GLU A 27 -22.34 -22.67 2.46
CA GLU A 27 -21.77 -21.35 2.70
C GLU A 27 -22.16 -20.35 1.60
N LEU A 28 -22.21 -20.81 0.34
CA LEU A 28 -22.67 -19.98 -0.78
C LEU A 28 -24.15 -19.62 -0.67
N GLN A 29 -25.01 -20.57 -0.26
CA GLN A 29 -26.43 -20.30 -0.01
C GLN A 29 -26.61 -19.27 1.11
N PHE A 30 -25.85 -19.43 2.20
CA PHE A 30 -25.84 -18.45 3.29
C PHE A 30 -25.38 -17.07 2.82
N LEU A 31 -24.29 -16.99 2.06
CA LEU A 31 -23.79 -15.73 1.49
C LEU A 31 -24.84 -15.05 0.61
N ASN A 32 -25.51 -15.79 -0.28
CA ASN A 32 -26.54 -15.23 -1.15
C ASN A 32 -27.72 -14.68 -0.34
N HIS A 33 -28.13 -15.38 0.73
CA HIS A 33 -29.15 -14.87 1.65
C HIS A 33 -28.70 -13.57 2.34
N GLN A 34 -27.44 -13.47 2.77
CA GLN A 34 -26.91 -12.21 3.32
C GLN A 34 -26.87 -11.10 2.27
N LYS A 35 -26.47 -11.39 1.02
CA LYS A 35 -26.45 -10.40 -0.07
C LYS A 35 -27.84 -9.79 -0.28
N THR A 36 -28.90 -10.61 -0.34
CA THR A 36 -30.28 -10.13 -0.42
C THR A 36 -30.65 -9.27 0.79
N ARG A 37 -30.45 -9.78 2.01
CA ARG A 37 -30.77 -9.06 3.24
C ARG A 37 -30.13 -7.67 3.31
N TYR A 38 -28.84 -7.55 2.96
CA TYR A 38 -28.15 -6.26 3.00
C TYR A 38 -28.59 -5.30 1.90
N LEU A 39 -29.04 -5.82 0.75
CA LEU A 39 -29.67 -4.99 -0.27
C LEU A 39 -31.01 -4.45 0.22
N ASP A 40 -31.82 -5.29 0.88
CA ASP A 40 -33.11 -4.89 1.47
C ASP A 40 -32.89 -3.79 2.54
N ILE A 41 -31.87 -3.93 3.40
CA ILE A 41 -31.50 -2.89 4.38
C ILE A 41 -31.16 -1.56 3.68
N LEU A 42 -30.43 -1.61 2.55
CA LEU A 42 -30.11 -0.39 1.78
C LEU A 42 -31.34 0.22 1.11
N ASP A 43 -32.34 -0.59 0.76
CA ASP A 43 -33.64 -0.10 0.28
C ASP A 43 -34.46 0.53 1.40
N GLU A 44 -34.48 -0.06 2.59
CA GLU A 44 -35.16 0.49 3.77
C GLU A 44 -34.55 1.84 4.20
N LEU A 45 -33.22 1.97 4.17
CA LEU A 45 -32.51 3.22 4.50
C LEU A 45 -32.89 4.39 3.59
N LEU A 46 -33.36 4.14 2.36
CA LEU A 46 -33.82 5.20 1.46
C LEU A 46 -35.07 5.91 2.00
N TYR A 47 -35.90 5.21 2.76
CA TYR A 47 -37.19 5.67 3.27
C TYR A 47 -37.22 5.88 4.79
N ALA A 48 -36.09 5.67 5.48
CA ALA A 48 -35.98 5.91 6.91
C ALA A 48 -36.13 7.41 7.21
N GLU A 49 -37.07 7.77 8.09
CA GLU A 49 -37.40 9.17 8.38
C GLU A 49 -36.26 9.91 9.10
N ASP A 50 -35.50 9.21 9.94
CA ASP A 50 -34.46 9.76 10.82
C ASP A 50 -33.08 9.86 10.17
N ILE A 51 -32.87 9.23 9.02
CA ILE A 51 -31.54 9.18 8.38
C ILE A 51 -31.09 10.57 7.92
N SER A 52 -32.05 11.42 7.51
CA SER A 52 -31.80 12.79 7.07
C SER A 52 -31.15 13.65 8.16
N GLU A 53 -31.39 13.33 9.43
CA GLU A 53 -30.81 14.00 10.61
C GLU A 53 -29.30 13.74 10.76
N LYS A 54 -28.77 12.72 10.09
CA LYS A 54 -27.32 12.40 10.10
C LYS A 54 -26.54 13.16 9.04
N PHE A 55 -27.22 13.77 8.07
CA PHE A 55 -26.63 14.45 6.93
C PHE A 55 -27.01 15.94 6.95
N PHE A 56 -26.41 16.68 7.88
CA PHE A 56 -26.72 18.08 8.14
C PHE A 56 -25.47 18.98 8.12
N ILE A 57 -25.57 20.17 7.51
CA ILE A 57 -24.59 21.26 7.57
C ILE A 57 -25.36 22.57 7.76
N ASP A 58 -24.94 23.42 8.70
CA ASP A 58 -25.55 24.74 8.95
C ASP A 58 -27.08 24.73 9.10
N ASN A 59 -27.63 23.70 9.76
CA ASN A 59 -29.06 23.46 9.91
C ASN A 59 -29.83 23.15 8.61
N PHE A 60 -29.14 22.76 7.55
CA PHE A 60 -29.74 22.21 6.33
C PHE A 60 -29.37 20.75 6.18
N THR A 61 -30.37 19.90 5.90
CA THR A 61 -30.09 18.55 5.43
C THR A 61 -29.59 18.60 3.99
N PHE A 62 -28.59 17.77 3.67
CA PHE A 62 -28.15 17.52 2.30
C PHE A 62 -28.45 16.08 1.84
N TRP A 63 -29.32 15.38 2.57
CA TRP A 63 -29.63 13.97 2.32
C TRP A 63 -30.25 13.75 0.95
N ASP A 64 -31.21 14.59 0.56
CA ASP A 64 -31.94 14.43 -0.71
C ASP A 64 -31.02 14.59 -1.92
N GLU A 65 -29.97 15.38 -1.79
CA GLU A 65 -28.95 15.62 -2.80
C GLU A 65 -28.01 14.43 -2.99
N ILE A 66 -27.76 13.62 -1.94
CA ILE A 66 -26.74 12.56 -1.99
C ILE A 66 -27.29 11.14 -1.90
N LYS A 67 -28.51 10.94 -1.39
CA LYS A 67 -29.01 9.61 -0.98
C LYS A 67 -28.96 8.57 -2.09
N PHE A 68 -29.34 8.93 -3.31
CA PHE A 68 -29.35 8.00 -4.44
C PHE A 68 -27.94 7.61 -4.89
N GLU A 69 -27.01 8.57 -4.94
CA GLU A 69 -25.61 8.30 -5.31
C GLU A 69 -24.90 7.50 -4.22
N LEU A 70 -25.12 7.85 -2.95
CA LEU A 70 -24.56 7.15 -1.81
C LEU A 70 -25.05 5.69 -1.78
N LEU A 71 -26.37 5.47 -1.70
CA LEU A 71 -26.94 4.13 -1.63
C LEU A 71 -26.70 3.34 -2.91
N GLY A 72 -26.76 3.98 -4.08
CA GLY A 72 -26.41 3.36 -5.35
C GLY A 72 -24.96 2.86 -5.38
N THR A 73 -24.02 3.62 -4.82
CA THR A 73 -22.63 3.21 -4.66
C THR A 73 -22.50 2.01 -3.74
N TYR A 74 -23.18 2.01 -2.58
CA TYR A 74 -23.18 0.86 -1.68
C TYR A 74 -23.77 -0.38 -2.34
N LYS A 75 -24.92 -0.29 -3.00
CA LYS A 75 -25.56 -1.42 -3.70
C LYS A 75 -24.65 -2.04 -4.77
N LYS A 76 -23.92 -1.23 -5.53
CA LYS A 76 -22.95 -1.71 -6.53
C LYS A 76 -21.79 -2.50 -5.91
N ARG A 77 -21.39 -2.20 -4.67
CA ARG A 77 -20.19 -2.78 -4.04
C ARG A 77 -20.48 -3.84 -2.97
N ILE A 78 -21.67 -3.80 -2.35
CA ILE A 78 -21.98 -4.59 -1.15
C ILE A 78 -21.86 -6.10 -1.41
N SER A 79 -22.30 -6.57 -2.59
CA SER A 79 -22.20 -7.98 -2.97
C SER A 79 -20.76 -8.48 -2.93
N TRP A 80 -19.83 -7.72 -3.50
CA TRP A 80 -18.42 -8.07 -3.53
C TRP A 80 -17.77 -8.01 -2.14
N TYR A 81 -18.09 -7.00 -1.34
CA TYR A 81 -17.57 -6.91 0.03
C TYR A 81 -18.06 -8.05 0.92
N LEU A 82 -19.35 -8.40 0.84
CA LEU A 82 -19.88 -9.53 1.59
C LEU A 82 -19.19 -10.83 1.19
N GLU A 83 -18.97 -11.03 -0.10
CA GLU A 83 -18.25 -12.19 -0.60
C GLU A 83 -16.82 -12.25 -0.07
N LEU A 84 -16.07 -11.15 -0.16
CA LEU A 84 -14.71 -11.06 0.37
C LEU A 84 -14.67 -11.33 1.88
N ILE A 85 -15.55 -10.70 2.66
CA ILE A 85 -15.60 -10.83 4.13
C ILE A 85 -15.96 -12.27 4.53
N PHE A 86 -17.03 -12.82 3.97
CA PHE A 86 -17.49 -14.17 4.35
C PHE A 86 -16.56 -15.26 3.85
N ALA A 87 -16.06 -15.18 2.61
CA ALA A 87 -15.08 -16.15 2.13
C ALA A 87 -13.79 -16.12 2.95
N SER A 88 -13.30 -14.94 3.31
CA SER A 88 -12.16 -14.80 4.24
C SER A 88 -12.47 -15.48 5.59
N LYS A 89 -13.66 -15.23 6.14
CA LYS A 89 -14.10 -15.84 7.40
C LYS A 89 -14.12 -17.37 7.36
N PHE A 90 -14.77 -17.93 6.35
CA PHE A 90 -14.89 -19.38 6.20
C PHE A 90 -13.54 -20.03 5.92
N PHE A 91 -12.70 -19.40 5.08
CA PHE A 91 -11.34 -19.86 4.85
C PHE A 91 -10.51 -19.92 6.13
N LEU A 92 -10.50 -18.84 6.92
CA LEU A 92 -9.75 -18.76 8.17
C LEU A 92 -10.27 -19.76 9.21
N LYS A 93 -11.58 -19.96 9.31
CA LYS A 93 -12.19 -20.94 10.23
C LYS A 93 -11.81 -22.38 9.88
N ASN A 94 -11.72 -22.69 8.58
CA ASN A 94 -11.46 -24.04 8.09
C ASN A 94 -9.97 -24.32 7.83
N SER A 95 -9.08 -23.36 8.15
CA SER A 95 -7.64 -23.46 7.88
C SER A 95 -6.83 -23.19 9.14
N LYS A 96 -5.70 -23.88 9.29
CA LYS A 96 -4.71 -23.54 10.31
C LYS A 96 -3.73 -22.50 9.75
N ILE A 97 -3.95 -21.22 10.06
CA ILE A 97 -3.07 -20.13 9.64
C ILE A 97 -2.14 -19.74 10.78
N ASN A 98 -0.84 -20.00 10.59
CA ASN A 98 0.18 -19.65 11.59
C ASN A 98 0.62 -18.19 11.51
N CYS A 99 0.63 -17.62 10.30
CA CYS A 99 1.11 -16.27 10.07
C CYS A 99 0.39 -15.67 8.86
N VAL A 100 0.07 -14.37 8.95
CA VAL A 100 -0.41 -13.56 7.82
C VAL A 100 0.65 -12.52 7.49
N LEU A 101 1.08 -12.50 6.23
CA LEU A 101 2.00 -11.51 5.71
C LEU A 101 1.25 -10.59 4.74
N SER A 102 1.25 -9.29 5.02
CA SER A 102 0.51 -8.29 4.23
C SER A 102 1.47 -7.27 3.62
N LEU A 103 1.29 -6.94 2.35
CA LEU A 103 2.04 -5.88 1.67
C LEU A 103 1.27 -4.58 1.85
N ASN A 104 1.57 -3.81 2.91
CA ASN A 104 0.69 -2.81 3.53
C ASN A 104 -0.64 -3.38 4.08
N VAL A 105 -1.48 -2.52 4.67
CA VAL A 105 -2.80 -2.87 5.22
C VAL A 105 -3.94 -1.95 4.76
N MET A 106 -3.73 -1.23 3.67
CA MET A 106 -4.73 -0.29 3.17
C MET A 106 -5.82 -0.96 2.34
N GLY A 107 -5.46 -2.05 1.66
CA GLY A 107 -6.34 -2.77 0.76
C GLY A 107 -7.49 -3.51 1.45
N GLU A 108 -8.52 -3.78 0.65
CA GLU A 108 -9.77 -4.39 1.12
C GLU A 108 -9.56 -5.86 1.52
N THR A 109 -8.69 -6.56 0.80
CA THR A 109 -8.32 -7.96 1.08
C THR A 109 -7.59 -8.09 2.41
N GLU A 110 -6.59 -7.22 2.65
CA GLU A 110 -5.81 -7.20 3.88
C GLU A 110 -6.73 -6.94 5.08
N LYS A 111 -7.63 -5.95 4.98
CA LYS A 111 -8.62 -5.64 6.02
C LYS A 111 -9.58 -6.80 6.26
N ALA A 112 -10.05 -7.47 5.21
CA ALA A 112 -10.97 -8.60 5.36
C ALA A 112 -10.32 -9.79 6.09
N ILE A 113 -9.04 -10.04 5.87
CA ILE A 113 -8.29 -11.09 6.55
C ILE A 113 -7.92 -10.66 7.97
N LEU A 114 -7.24 -9.52 8.14
CA LEU A 114 -6.67 -9.08 9.43
C LEU A 114 -7.72 -8.80 10.51
N ASN A 115 -8.94 -8.40 10.13
CA ASN A 115 -10.02 -8.22 11.10
C ASN A 115 -10.63 -9.54 11.61
N GLN A 116 -10.25 -10.67 11.02
CA GLN A 116 -10.90 -11.97 11.25
C GLN A 116 -9.91 -13.08 11.64
N ILE A 117 -8.60 -12.80 11.67
CA ILE A 117 -7.59 -13.76 12.10
C ILE A 117 -7.74 -14.08 13.59
N ASP A 118 -7.33 -15.29 13.97
CA ASP A 118 -7.30 -15.68 15.37
C ASP A 118 -6.27 -14.84 16.13
N LYS A 119 -6.52 -14.56 17.42
CA LYS A 119 -5.59 -13.79 18.27
C LYS A 119 -4.22 -14.47 18.42
N THR A 120 -4.13 -15.77 18.19
CA THR A 120 -2.88 -16.54 18.20
C THR A 120 -2.15 -16.52 16.85
N THR A 121 -2.81 -16.08 15.77
CA THR A 121 -2.18 -15.91 14.46
C THR A 121 -1.35 -14.64 14.46
N ILE A 122 -0.05 -14.78 14.20
CA ILE A 122 0.85 -13.63 14.05
C ILE A 122 0.54 -12.94 12.71
N SER A 123 0.49 -11.61 12.70
CA SER A 123 0.43 -10.83 11.48
C SER A 123 1.63 -9.90 11.34
N VAL A 124 2.18 -9.85 10.13
CA VAL A 124 3.33 -9.02 9.81
C VAL A 124 2.97 -8.13 8.63
N MET A 125 3.01 -6.82 8.84
CA MET A 125 2.93 -5.84 7.76
C MET A 125 4.33 -5.64 7.18
N LEU A 126 4.47 -5.90 5.89
CA LEU A 126 5.60 -5.44 5.10
C LEU A 126 5.34 -4.00 4.69
N GLU A 127 6.29 -3.12 5.02
CA GLU A 127 6.21 -1.72 4.63
C GLU A 127 6.18 -1.58 3.09
N HIS A 128 5.30 -0.70 2.61
CA HIS A 128 5.15 -0.46 1.19
C HIS A 128 6.08 0.68 0.73
N ALA A 129 6.83 0.41 -0.34
CA ALA A 129 7.86 1.29 -0.89
C ALA A 129 9.03 1.59 0.08
N PHE A 130 10.07 2.22 -0.47
CA PHE A 130 11.20 2.76 0.31
C PHE A 130 10.80 4.14 0.88
N ALA A 131 9.92 4.14 1.88
CA ALA A 131 9.62 5.35 2.62
C ALA A 131 10.38 5.30 3.95
N ASN A 132 11.28 6.26 4.15
CA ASN A 132 11.83 6.56 5.47
C ASN A 132 11.18 7.87 5.89
N TYR A 133 10.36 7.82 6.92
CA TYR A 133 9.77 9.02 7.50
C TYR A 133 10.67 9.57 8.60
N THR A 134 10.60 10.88 8.78
CA THR A 134 11.21 11.60 9.90
C THR A 134 10.14 12.49 10.51
N LYS A 135 10.42 13.04 11.70
CA LYS A 135 9.51 13.96 12.38
C LYS A 135 9.00 15.09 11.47
N ASP A 136 9.89 15.66 10.66
CA ASP A 136 9.60 16.82 9.80
C ASP A 136 8.67 16.50 8.62
N ILE A 137 8.66 15.24 8.18
CA ILE A 137 7.85 14.76 7.05
C ILE A 137 6.76 13.77 7.49
N SER A 138 6.46 13.73 8.79
CA SER A 138 5.49 12.81 9.38
C SER A 138 4.12 12.89 8.74
N ARG A 139 3.67 14.09 8.34
CA ARG A 139 2.39 14.29 7.63
C ARG A 139 2.20 13.45 6.36
N TYR A 140 3.27 12.92 5.78
CA TYR A 140 3.22 12.11 4.56
C TYR A 140 3.09 10.60 4.83
N ASP A 141 3.08 10.18 6.09
CA ASP A 141 2.94 8.78 6.48
C ASP A 141 1.48 8.31 6.64
N ILE A 142 0.53 9.20 6.40
CA ILE A 142 -0.91 8.94 6.56
C ILE A 142 -1.38 7.70 5.78
N LEU A 143 -0.73 7.41 4.65
CA LEU A 143 -1.03 6.24 3.81
C LEU A 143 -0.42 4.94 4.34
N SER A 144 0.53 5.01 5.26
CA SER A 144 1.12 3.83 5.91
C SER A 144 0.25 3.29 7.05
N ASN A 145 -0.59 4.14 7.64
CA ASN A 145 -1.66 3.75 8.56
C ASN A 145 -1.16 2.90 9.74
N TYR A 146 0.03 3.23 10.27
CA TYR A 146 0.74 2.46 11.29
C TYR A 146 -0.11 2.24 12.56
N SER A 147 -0.97 3.19 12.92
CA SER A 147 -1.87 3.12 14.07
C SER A 147 -2.92 2.00 13.98
N LEU A 148 -3.25 1.53 12.78
CA LEU A 148 -4.23 0.45 12.60
C LEU A 148 -3.59 -0.94 12.55
N PHE A 149 -2.25 -1.06 12.61
CA PHE A 149 -1.61 -2.36 12.58
C PHE A 149 -1.41 -2.94 13.98
N PRO A 150 -2.05 -4.08 14.34
CA PRO A 150 -2.11 -4.53 15.72
C PRO A 150 -0.85 -5.26 16.20
N ASP A 151 -0.10 -5.87 15.29
CA ASP A 151 0.96 -6.84 15.59
C ASP A 151 2.35 -6.35 15.13
N LYS A 152 3.02 -7.02 14.18
CA LYS A 152 4.40 -6.70 13.81
C LYS A 152 4.57 -5.93 12.51
N ILE A 153 5.46 -4.95 12.49
CA ILE A 153 5.80 -4.15 11.30
C ILE A 153 7.23 -4.48 10.89
N ALA A 154 7.40 -4.99 9.67
CA ALA A 154 8.70 -5.23 9.07
C ALA A 154 9.18 -3.99 8.31
N VAL A 155 10.31 -3.43 8.75
CA VAL A 155 10.88 -2.18 8.25
C VAL A 155 12.22 -2.41 7.56
N TRP A 156 12.56 -1.51 6.64
CA TRP A 156 13.78 -1.59 5.83
C TRP A 156 15.07 -1.23 6.57
N GLY A 157 15.00 -0.56 7.72
CA GLY A 157 16.20 -0.10 8.42
C GLY A 157 15.92 0.70 9.70
N ASN A 158 17.01 1.13 10.34
CA ASN A 158 16.95 1.84 11.61
C ASN A 158 16.25 3.20 11.53
N VAL A 159 16.30 3.88 10.38
CA VAL A 159 15.62 5.18 10.22
C VAL A 159 14.12 5.03 10.47
N GLN A 160 13.49 4.08 9.78
CA GLN A 160 12.07 3.82 9.95
C GLN A 160 11.74 3.17 11.29
N LYS A 161 12.60 2.28 11.80
CA LYS A 161 12.45 1.73 13.16
C LYS A 161 12.34 2.88 14.18
N ASN A 162 13.32 3.78 14.20
CA ASN A 162 13.36 4.89 15.14
C ASN A 162 12.15 5.81 14.96
N TYR A 163 11.75 6.07 13.72
CA TYR A 163 10.53 6.84 13.45
C TYR A 163 9.29 6.21 14.09
N LEU A 164 9.07 4.91 13.92
CA LEU A 164 7.93 4.22 14.52
C LEU A 164 8.00 4.21 16.05
N SER A 165 9.16 3.95 16.63
CA SER A 165 9.33 3.92 18.09
C SER A 165 9.17 5.31 18.71
N GLU A 166 9.80 6.34 18.13
CA GLU A 166 9.87 7.69 18.72
C GLU A 166 8.66 8.58 18.40
N ILE A 167 8.07 8.44 17.20
CA ILE A 167 6.97 9.30 16.73
C ILE A 167 5.60 8.65 16.90
N HIS A 168 5.50 7.34 16.66
CA HIS A 168 4.24 6.58 16.80
C HIS A 168 4.14 5.78 18.10
N GLY A 169 5.21 5.72 18.91
CA GLY A 169 5.21 4.96 20.16
C GLY A 169 5.08 3.44 19.95
N VAL A 170 5.45 2.93 18.78
CA VAL A 170 5.40 1.49 18.50
C VAL A 170 6.49 0.79 19.30
N SER A 171 6.13 -0.24 20.08
CA SER A 171 7.08 -1.01 20.87
C SER A 171 8.08 -1.76 20.00
N ASP A 172 9.34 -1.82 20.43
CA ASP A 172 10.45 -2.42 19.67
C ASP A 172 10.24 -3.92 19.35
N ASP A 173 9.54 -4.67 20.21
CA ASP A 173 9.20 -6.09 19.98
C ASP A 173 8.20 -6.31 18.82
N LYS A 174 7.48 -5.24 18.47
CA LYS A 174 6.59 -5.18 17.31
C LYS A 174 7.30 -4.75 16.03
N ILE A 175 8.57 -4.32 16.09
CA ILE A 175 9.30 -3.86 14.91
C ILE A 175 10.33 -4.91 14.49
N ILE A 176 10.17 -5.43 13.27
CA ILE A 176 11.13 -6.35 12.66
C ILE A 176 12.01 -5.53 11.70
N ASN A 177 13.25 -5.25 12.09
CA ASN A 177 14.21 -4.61 11.19
C ASN A 177 14.83 -5.67 10.26
N CYS A 178 14.20 -5.90 9.11
CA CYS A 178 14.58 -6.97 8.20
C CYS A 178 15.53 -6.54 7.08
N GLY A 179 15.83 -5.24 6.96
CA GLY A 179 16.59 -4.75 5.82
C GLY A 179 15.81 -4.91 4.51
N SER A 180 16.53 -4.93 3.39
CA SER A 180 15.94 -5.19 2.07
C SER A 180 16.56 -6.43 1.44
N PRO A 181 15.97 -7.62 1.63
CA PRO A 181 16.52 -8.89 1.12
C PRO A 181 16.78 -8.88 -0.40
N ARG A 182 16.02 -8.09 -1.16
CA ARG A 182 16.23 -7.89 -2.60
C ARG A 182 17.59 -7.25 -2.92
N HIS A 183 18.09 -6.40 -2.03
CA HIS A 183 19.32 -5.62 -2.24
C HIS A 183 20.55 -6.23 -1.55
N ASP A 184 20.39 -7.21 -0.66
CA ASP A 184 21.50 -7.84 0.05
C ASP A 184 22.61 -8.36 -0.88
N SER A 185 22.24 -8.87 -2.08
CA SER A 185 23.21 -9.38 -3.05
C SER A 185 24.16 -8.31 -3.59
N PHE A 186 23.76 -7.03 -3.63
CA PHE A 186 24.65 -5.94 -4.06
C PHE A 186 25.83 -5.76 -3.10
N PHE A 187 25.61 -6.05 -1.81
CA PHE A 187 26.63 -5.88 -0.77
C PHE A 187 27.52 -7.13 -0.60
N LYS A 188 27.07 -8.29 -1.09
CA LYS A 188 27.85 -9.56 -1.03
C LYS A 188 29.03 -9.60 -2.00
N ASN A 189 29.01 -8.80 -3.07
CA ASN A 189 30.01 -8.83 -4.15
C ASN A 189 31.00 -7.65 -4.14
N SER A 190 31.24 -7.03 -2.98
CA SER A 190 32.10 -5.85 -2.83
C SER A 190 33.57 -6.03 -3.23
N ASN A 191 34.03 -7.27 -3.46
CA ASN A 191 35.45 -7.58 -3.64
C ASN A 191 35.96 -7.46 -5.08
N ASN A 192 35.10 -7.19 -6.07
CA ASN A 192 35.52 -7.05 -7.46
C ASN A 192 35.19 -5.65 -8.00
N LEU A 193 35.87 -4.63 -7.48
CA LEU A 193 35.99 -3.37 -8.21
C LEU A 193 36.96 -3.63 -9.37
N PRO A 194 36.52 -3.63 -10.64
CA PRO A 194 37.45 -3.79 -11.75
C PRO A 194 38.48 -2.66 -11.72
N ASN A 195 39.76 -3.02 -11.73
CA ASN A 195 40.87 -2.08 -11.83
C ASN A 195 40.65 -1.18 -13.07
N GLY A 196 40.76 0.14 -12.89
CA GLY A 196 40.73 1.11 -13.99
C GLY A 196 39.38 1.76 -14.30
N LYS A 197 38.37 1.70 -13.41
CA LYS A 197 37.14 2.48 -13.60
C LYS A 197 37.41 3.99 -13.47
N LYS A 198 37.06 4.74 -14.51
CA LYS A 198 36.88 6.20 -14.42
C LYS A 198 35.91 6.54 -13.30
N ASN A 199 36.15 7.66 -12.62
CA ASN A 199 35.20 8.21 -11.65
C ASN A 199 33.93 8.63 -12.41
N VAL A 200 32.78 8.06 -12.04
CA VAL A 200 31.49 8.38 -12.67
C VAL A 200 30.59 9.06 -11.65
N ILE A 201 29.96 10.16 -12.06
CA ILE A 201 28.84 10.77 -11.35
C ILE A 201 27.55 10.26 -12.00
N LEU A 202 26.74 9.52 -11.24
CA LEU A 202 25.43 9.04 -11.69
C LEU A 202 24.33 10.00 -11.21
N LEU A 203 23.63 10.62 -12.16
CA LEU A 203 22.47 11.47 -11.90
C LEU A 203 21.18 10.69 -12.19
N CYS A 204 20.34 10.50 -11.17
CA CYS A 204 19.06 9.80 -11.27
C CYS A 204 17.90 10.78 -11.04
N PRO A 205 17.53 11.63 -12.02
CA PRO A 205 16.43 12.57 -11.86
C PRO A 205 15.10 11.82 -11.69
N ARG A 206 14.23 12.34 -10.82
CA ARG A 206 12.88 11.81 -10.60
C ARG A 206 11.88 12.65 -11.40
N PRO A 207 10.88 12.03 -12.03
CA PRO A 207 9.78 12.76 -12.65
C PRO A 207 9.02 13.56 -11.59
N ILE A 208 8.49 14.71 -11.98
CA ILE A 208 7.49 15.43 -11.19
C ILE A 208 6.23 14.55 -11.16
N VAL A 209 5.88 14.05 -9.97
CA VAL A 209 4.69 13.22 -9.73
C VAL A 209 3.77 13.93 -8.74
N GLU A 210 2.46 13.80 -8.95
CA GLU A 210 1.41 14.52 -8.20
C GLU A 210 1.50 14.31 -6.68
N ALA A 211 1.80 13.08 -6.27
CA ALA A 211 1.94 12.73 -4.85
C ALA A 211 3.17 13.38 -4.18
N ALA A 212 4.18 13.79 -4.94
CA ALA A 212 5.40 14.40 -4.42
C ALA A 212 5.42 15.93 -4.55
N ALA A 213 4.70 16.50 -5.52
CA ALA A 213 4.59 17.94 -5.74
C ALA A 213 3.29 18.31 -6.46
N ARG A 214 2.62 19.39 -6.03
CA ARG A 214 1.49 19.95 -6.77
C ARG A 214 1.94 20.38 -8.17
N HIS A 215 1.22 19.97 -9.21
CA HIS A 215 1.50 20.33 -10.60
C HIS A 215 1.15 21.80 -10.85
N HIS A 216 2.16 22.66 -10.94
CA HIS A 216 1.98 24.00 -11.51
C HIS A 216 3.18 24.37 -12.37
N THR A 217 2.97 25.17 -13.42
CA THR A 217 4.00 25.53 -14.41
C THR A 217 5.28 26.07 -13.77
N ARG A 218 5.17 26.85 -12.68
CA ARG A 218 6.34 27.35 -11.95
C ARG A 218 7.23 26.25 -11.35
N MET A 219 6.68 25.08 -11.00
CA MET A 219 7.47 23.93 -10.53
C MET A 219 8.31 23.35 -11.65
N TYR A 220 7.74 23.19 -12.85
CA TYR A 220 8.47 22.69 -14.01
C TYR A 220 9.62 23.61 -14.39
N ILE A 221 9.37 24.93 -14.47
CA ILE A 221 10.40 25.93 -14.73
C ILE A 221 11.51 25.89 -13.67
N LYS A 222 11.13 25.79 -12.39
CA LYS A 222 12.09 25.70 -11.28
C LYS A 222 12.91 24.40 -11.35
N TYR A 223 12.26 23.27 -11.62
CA TYR A 223 12.90 21.96 -11.74
C TYR A 223 13.93 21.96 -12.88
N GLU A 224 13.54 22.44 -14.06
CA GLU A 224 14.44 22.56 -15.22
C GLU A 224 15.63 23.47 -14.90
N LYS A 225 15.38 24.65 -14.30
CA LYS A 225 16.45 25.59 -13.92
C LYS A 225 17.45 24.95 -12.95
N ILE A 226 16.96 24.25 -11.92
CA ILE A 226 17.82 23.59 -10.93
C ILE A 226 18.60 22.45 -11.58
N LEU A 227 17.96 21.62 -12.41
CA LEU A 227 18.62 20.51 -13.08
C LEU A 227 19.74 21.00 -14.03
N LYS A 228 19.48 22.05 -14.81
CA LYS A 228 20.48 22.70 -15.66
C LYS A 228 21.67 23.20 -14.84
N GLN A 229 21.40 23.87 -13.71
CA GLN A 229 22.46 24.37 -12.83
C GLN A 229 23.30 23.22 -12.25
N ILE A 230 22.66 22.15 -11.77
CA ILE A 230 23.35 20.95 -11.27
C ILE A 230 24.26 20.36 -12.37
N ILE A 231 23.76 20.19 -13.59
CA ILE A 231 24.55 19.64 -14.70
C ILE A 231 25.77 20.53 -15.01
N LEU A 232 25.57 21.85 -15.07
CA LEU A 232 26.66 22.81 -15.29
C LEU A 232 27.72 22.76 -14.18
N ASP A 233 27.29 22.62 -12.92
CA ASP A 233 28.21 22.51 -11.80
C ASP A 233 28.97 21.18 -11.80
N LEU A 234 28.31 20.08 -12.17
CA LEU A 234 28.95 18.77 -12.28
C LEU A 234 29.95 18.70 -13.45
N GLN A 235 29.70 19.42 -14.55
CA GLN A 235 30.60 19.50 -15.70
C GLN A 235 31.96 20.16 -15.37
N LYS A 236 32.07 20.86 -14.24
CA LYS A 236 33.35 21.40 -13.75
C LYS A 236 34.33 20.31 -13.30
N PHE A 237 33.84 19.10 -13.02
CA PHE A 237 34.69 17.95 -12.69
C PHE A 237 35.18 17.26 -13.97
N THR A 238 36.27 17.79 -14.55
CA THR A 238 36.83 17.29 -15.83
C THR A 238 37.43 15.88 -15.72
N ASP A 239 37.67 15.40 -14.49
CA ASP A 239 38.18 14.06 -14.20
C ASP A 239 37.09 12.99 -14.07
N LYS A 240 35.81 13.38 -14.25
CA LYS A 240 34.65 12.50 -14.02
C LYS A 240 33.72 12.46 -15.23
N ASP A 241 33.23 11.27 -15.56
CA ASP A 241 32.16 11.11 -16.54
C ASP A 241 30.80 11.30 -15.84
N ILE A 242 29.88 12.03 -16.47
CA ILE A 242 28.51 12.21 -15.96
C ILE A 242 27.57 11.28 -16.72
N VAL A 243 26.85 10.43 -16.01
CA VAL A 243 25.85 9.52 -16.58
C VAL A 243 24.48 9.90 -16.02
N VAL A 244 23.52 10.15 -16.89
CA VAL A 244 22.12 10.41 -16.51
C VAL A 244 21.31 9.13 -16.70
N LYS A 245 20.68 8.66 -15.63
CA LYS A 245 19.76 7.51 -15.66
C LYS A 245 18.35 7.96 -15.34
N LEU A 246 17.54 8.07 -16.38
CA LEU A 246 16.13 8.45 -16.28
C LEU A 246 15.32 7.40 -15.52
N HIS A 247 14.22 7.83 -14.91
CA HIS A 247 13.32 6.93 -14.19
C HIS A 247 12.65 5.97 -15.18
N PRO A 248 12.54 4.67 -14.87
CA PRO A 248 12.00 3.66 -15.78
C PRO A 248 10.46 3.74 -15.98
N GLY A 249 9.84 4.80 -15.47
CA GLY A 249 8.39 4.97 -15.56
C GLY A 249 8.04 5.67 -16.87
N ASP A 250 6.98 5.21 -17.53
CA ASP A 250 6.49 5.78 -18.79
C ASP A 250 5.80 7.13 -18.51
N ILE A 251 6.60 8.19 -18.45
CA ILE A 251 6.17 9.55 -18.14
C ILE A 251 6.77 10.44 -19.20
N SER A 252 5.95 11.21 -19.90
CA SER A 252 6.34 11.96 -21.10
C SER A 252 7.45 13.00 -20.89
N HIS A 253 7.72 13.39 -19.64
CA HIS A 253 8.81 14.29 -19.25
C HIS A 253 10.02 13.60 -18.60
N ASN A 254 10.07 12.26 -18.61
CA ASN A 254 11.30 11.50 -18.29
C ASN A 254 12.26 11.52 -19.46
#